data_AF-A0A5J4PAU2-F1
#
_entry.id   AF-A0A5J4PAU2-F1
#
_cell.length_a   1.000
_cell.length_b   1.000
_cell.length_c   1.000
_cell.angle_alpha   90.00
_cell.angle_beta   90.00
_cell.angle_gamma   90.00
#
_symmetry.space_group_name_H-M   'P 1'
#
loop_
_entity.id
_entity.type
_entity.pdbx_description
1 polymer ?
#
loop_
_entity_poly.entity_id
_entity_poly.type
_entity_poly.pdbx_seq_one_letter_code
_entity_poly.pdbx_strand_id
1 'polypeptide(L)'
;INLVNAQQARRVLDRIVGFELSPILWKKIKPALSAGRVQSVAVRLIVECEREIQAFKSEASFRITAVFLLQDTDGKPVEIKAELTRRPKTKEEAKAFLETCRLANFSIESITTRPLKKSPAAPFTTSTLQQEAARKLGYAVSQTMMIAQRLYESGKITYMRTDSVNLSDYAIEGSKKAITDIMGKQYAKTRRFATKTKGAQEAHEAIRPTYMENQSIDG
;
A
#
# COMPACT_ATOMS: atom_id res chain seq x y z
N ILE A 1 3.50 -0.02 -35.77
CA ILE A 1 4.46 1.09 -35.96
C ILE A 1 4.49 2.02 -34.74
N ASN A 2 3.35 2.56 -34.28
CA ASN A 2 3.33 3.52 -33.15
C ASN A 2 3.94 3.00 -31.84
N LEU A 3 3.66 1.75 -31.42
CA LEU A 3 4.27 1.16 -30.21
C LEU A 3 5.79 0.99 -30.32
N VAL A 4 6.27 0.61 -31.51
CA VAL A 4 7.70 0.46 -31.80
C VAL A 4 8.38 1.83 -31.74
N ASN A 5 7.79 2.84 -32.39
CA ASN A 5 8.31 4.21 -32.38
C ASN A 5 8.34 4.78 -30.96
N ALA A 6 7.32 4.53 -30.14
CA ALA A 6 7.30 4.94 -28.74
C ALA A 6 8.44 4.30 -27.93
N GLN A 7 8.70 3.01 -28.14
CA GLN A 7 9.81 2.30 -27.50
C GLN A 7 11.17 2.84 -27.95
N GLN A 8 11.34 3.09 -29.26
CA GLN A 8 12.57 3.64 -29.83
C GLN A 8 12.83 5.06 -29.34
N ALA A 9 11.82 5.93 -29.32
CA ALA A 9 11.91 7.29 -28.80
C ALA A 9 12.36 7.29 -27.33
N ARG A 10 11.79 6.41 -26.49
CA ARG A 10 12.24 6.24 -25.10
C ARG A 10 13.70 5.82 -25.02
N ARG A 11 14.13 4.84 -25.83
CA ARG A 11 15.52 4.36 -25.86
C ARG A 11 16.50 5.47 -26.25
N VAL A 12 16.16 6.27 -27.27
CA VAL A 12 16.98 7.41 -27.71
C VAL A 12 17.04 8.49 -26.64
N LEU A 13 15.91 8.82 -26.01
CA LEU A 13 15.85 9.81 -24.94
C LEU A 13 16.72 9.41 -23.73
N ASP A 14 16.58 8.16 -23.26
CA ASP A 14 17.38 7.66 -22.14
C ASP A 14 18.88 7.61 -22.50
N ARG A 15 19.21 7.35 -23.77
CA ARG A 15 20.59 7.40 -24.29
C ARG A 15 21.18 8.80 -24.26
N ILE A 16 20.45 9.82 -24.74
CA ILE A 16 20.90 11.22 -24.77
C ILE A 16 21.18 11.69 -23.34
N VAL A 17 20.24 11.48 -22.41
CA VAL A 17 20.43 11.90 -21.01
C VAL A 17 21.66 11.22 -20.39
N GLY A 18 21.83 9.91 -20.61
CA GLY A 18 22.98 9.17 -20.09
C GLY A 18 24.31 9.66 -20.65
N PHE A 19 24.41 9.87 -21.96
CA PHE A 19 25.67 10.25 -22.62
C PHE A 19 26.05 11.72 -22.39
N GLU A 20 25.08 12.64 -22.37
CA GLU A 20 25.35 14.07 -22.20
C GLU A 20 25.64 14.44 -20.75
N LEU A 21 24.90 13.87 -19.78
CA LEU A 21 25.01 14.28 -18.39
C LEU A 21 26.07 13.51 -17.58
N SER A 22 26.34 12.25 -17.90
CA SER A 22 27.31 11.46 -17.11
C SER A 22 28.73 12.06 -17.11
N PRO A 23 29.28 12.57 -18.23
CA PRO A 23 30.59 13.25 -18.23
C PRO A 23 30.65 14.47 -17.32
N ILE A 24 29.54 15.19 -17.14
CA ILE A 24 29.45 16.32 -16.22
C ILE A 24 29.58 15.82 -14.78
N LEU A 25 28.88 14.74 -14.42
CA LEU A 25 28.99 14.11 -13.10
C LEU A 25 30.41 13.63 -12.80
N TRP A 26 31.11 13.09 -13.81
CA TRP A 26 32.50 12.65 -13.64
C TRP A 26 33.44 13.82 -13.32
N LYS A 27 33.29 14.93 -14.04
CA LYS A 27 34.11 16.14 -13.84
C LYS A 27 33.80 16.87 -12.52
N LYS A 28 32.56 16.81 -12.03
CA LYS A 28 32.09 17.63 -10.90
C LYS A 28 31.91 16.88 -9.57
N ILE A 29 31.75 15.55 -9.60
CA ILE A 29 31.43 14.76 -8.41
C ILE A 29 32.42 13.60 -8.26
N LYS A 30 32.30 12.57 -9.10
CA LYS A 30 33.16 11.37 -9.05
C LYS A 30 33.12 10.62 -10.38
N PRO A 31 34.25 10.07 -10.87
CA PRO A 31 34.27 9.18 -12.02
C PRO A 31 33.32 7.98 -11.87
N ALA A 32 32.84 7.46 -13.00
CA ALA A 32 31.96 6.29 -13.10
C ALA A 32 30.54 6.44 -12.49
N LEU A 33 30.08 7.66 -12.23
CA LEU A 33 28.67 7.93 -11.93
C LEU A 33 27.82 7.93 -13.20
N SER A 34 26.58 7.43 -13.11
CA SER A 34 25.63 7.42 -14.22
C SER A 34 24.48 8.40 -14.00
N ALA A 35 24.20 9.25 -14.97
CA ALA A 35 22.95 10.01 -15.01
C ALA A 35 21.84 9.17 -15.67
N GLY A 36 20.66 9.13 -15.04
CA GLY A 36 19.50 8.44 -15.58
C GLY A 36 18.25 9.31 -15.45
N ARG A 37 17.53 9.51 -16.56
CA ARG A 37 16.36 10.41 -16.61
C ARG A 37 15.31 10.11 -15.54
N VAL A 38 15.00 8.83 -15.32
CA VAL A 38 14.03 8.39 -14.31
C VAL A 38 14.70 8.10 -12.96
N GLN A 39 15.92 7.53 -12.99
CA GLN A 39 16.66 7.15 -11.78
C GLN A 39 16.99 8.37 -10.92
N SER A 40 17.45 9.48 -11.52
CA SER A 40 17.78 10.70 -10.78
C SER A 40 16.56 11.31 -10.08
N VAL A 41 15.37 11.21 -10.67
CA VAL A 41 14.12 11.67 -10.03
C VAL A 41 13.75 10.76 -8.86
N ALA A 42 13.90 9.44 -8.99
CA ALA A 42 13.66 8.51 -7.88
C ALA A 42 14.65 8.76 -6.72
N VAL A 43 15.93 8.96 -7.01
CA VAL A 43 16.94 9.31 -6.01
C VAL A 43 16.60 10.64 -5.34
N ARG A 44 16.13 11.63 -6.11
CA ARG A 44 15.69 12.92 -5.56
C ARG A 44 14.58 12.76 -4.52
N LEU A 45 13.57 11.93 -4.76
CA LEU A 45 12.49 11.69 -3.78
C LEU A 45 13.02 11.14 -2.46
N ILE A 46 13.99 10.22 -2.50
CA ILE A 46 14.64 9.68 -1.30
C ILE A 46 15.44 10.76 -0.58
N VAL A 47 16.22 11.57 -1.31
CA VAL A 47 17.01 12.66 -0.75
C VAL A 47 16.14 13.75 -0.13
N GLU A 48 14.99 14.08 -0.74
CA GLU A 48 14.03 15.05 -0.18
C GLU A 48 13.45 14.53 1.13
N CYS A 49 13.02 13.25 1.18
CA CYS A 49 12.55 12.63 2.42
C CYS A 49 13.64 12.62 3.51
N GLU A 50 14.89 12.29 3.16
CA GLU A 50 16.00 12.31 4.11
C GLU A 50 16.28 13.73 4.65
N ARG A 51 16.18 14.75 3.80
CA ARG A 51 16.32 16.16 4.24
C ARG A 51 15.18 16.57 5.17
N GLU A 52 13.96 16.12 4.93
CA GLU A 52 12.82 16.35 5.83
C GLU A 52 13.09 15.70 7.20
N ILE A 53 13.62 14.47 7.23
CA ILE A 53 13.99 13.77 8.46
C ILE A 53 15.10 14.53 9.21
N GLN A 54 16.13 15.01 8.51
CA GLN A 54 17.22 15.78 9.11
C GLN A 54 16.77 17.17 9.62
N ALA A 55 15.82 17.79 8.94
CA ALA A 55 15.24 19.07 9.36
C ALA A 55 14.18 18.92 10.47
N PHE A 56 13.73 17.70 10.77
CA PHE A 56 12.70 17.43 11.75
C PHE A 56 13.18 17.76 13.17
N LYS A 57 12.54 18.75 13.80
CA LYS A 57 12.78 19.11 15.20
C LYS A 57 11.81 18.35 16.08
N SER A 58 12.34 17.38 16.84
CA SER A 58 11.53 16.59 17.76
C SER A 58 11.02 17.46 18.92
N GLU A 59 9.72 17.40 19.19
CA GLU A 59 9.10 18.03 20.35
C GLU A 59 8.58 16.95 21.32
N ALA A 60 8.93 17.09 22.60
CA ALA A 60 8.41 16.22 23.63
C ALA A 60 6.95 16.57 23.94
N SER A 61 6.13 15.53 24.09
CA SER A 61 4.76 15.66 24.60
C SER A 61 4.39 14.45 25.43
N PHE A 62 3.50 14.65 26.39
CA PHE A 62 3.01 13.61 27.27
C PHE A 62 1.64 13.14 26.79
N ARG A 63 1.44 11.83 26.77
CA ARG A 63 0.15 11.20 26.53
C ARG A 63 -0.44 10.78 27.87
N ILE A 64 -1.65 11.25 28.16
CA ILE A 64 -2.39 10.85 29.37
C ILE A 64 -3.46 9.85 28.96
N THR A 65 -3.38 8.65 29.54
CA THR A 65 -4.34 7.58 29.33
C THR A 65 -4.99 7.19 30.65
N ALA A 66 -6.30 7.07 30.67
CA ALA A 66 -7.08 6.58 31.79
C ALA A 66 -7.69 5.22 31.44
N VAL A 67 -7.76 4.33 32.43
CA VAL A 67 -8.41 3.02 32.34
C VAL A 67 -9.58 3.04 33.31
N PHE A 68 -10.79 2.90 32.78
CA PHE A 68 -12.02 2.88 33.54
C PHE A 68 -12.57 1.46 33.58
N LEU A 69 -12.86 0.97 34.79
CA LEU A 69 -13.54 -0.31 35.00
C LEU A 69 -15.02 0.00 35.24
N LEU A 70 -15.86 -0.46 34.33
CA LEU A 70 -17.30 -0.26 34.35
C LEU A 70 -18.00 -1.62 34.39
N GLN A 71 -19.27 -1.62 34.76
CA GLN A 71 -20.16 -2.77 34.50
C GLN A 71 -21.02 -2.42 33.29
N ASP A 72 -21.10 -3.36 32.33
CA ASP A 72 -22.04 -3.25 31.23
C ASP A 72 -23.49 -3.39 31.75
N THR A 73 -24.46 -3.11 30.88
CA THR A 73 -25.89 -3.36 31.08
C THR A 73 -26.21 -4.79 31.54
N ASP A 74 -25.37 -5.78 31.17
CA ASP A 74 -25.48 -7.19 31.61
C ASP A 74 -24.71 -7.51 32.92
N GLY A 75 -24.17 -6.51 33.63
CA GLY A 75 -23.39 -6.68 34.85
C GLY A 75 -21.98 -7.24 34.64
N LYS A 76 -21.52 -7.38 33.38
CA LYS A 76 -20.17 -7.86 33.05
C LYS A 76 -19.14 -6.74 33.25
N PRO A 77 -17.96 -7.03 33.81
CA PRO A 77 -16.89 -6.04 33.92
C PRO A 77 -16.35 -5.71 32.52
N VAL A 78 -16.31 -4.41 32.19
CA VAL A 78 -15.79 -3.88 30.93
C VAL A 78 -14.71 -2.85 31.24
N GLU A 79 -13.60 -2.95 30.51
CA GLU A 79 -12.50 -1.99 30.57
C GLU A 79 -12.64 -0.99 29.42
N ILE A 80 -12.71 0.30 29.73
CA ILE A 80 -12.68 1.39 28.74
C ILE A 80 -11.39 2.20 28.91
N LYS A 81 -10.64 2.33 27.81
CA LYS A 81 -9.46 3.19 27.75
C LYS A 81 -9.83 4.55 27.16
N ALA A 82 -9.49 5.62 27.85
CA ALA A 82 -9.61 6.98 27.34
C ALA A 82 -8.23 7.62 27.20
N GLU A 83 -8.05 8.42 26.16
CA GLU A 83 -6.86 9.26 25.96
C GLU A 83 -7.28 10.73 26.02
N LEU A 84 -6.53 11.54 26.76
CA LEU A 84 -6.74 12.99 26.75
C LEU A 84 -6.38 13.55 25.36
N THR A 85 -7.31 14.25 24.73
CA THR A 85 -7.10 14.87 23.40
C THR A 85 -5.94 15.86 23.39
N ARG A 86 -5.76 16.61 24.49
CA ARG A 86 -4.63 17.53 24.67
C ARG A 86 -3.39 16.77 25.13
N ARG A 87 -2.24 17.12 24.56
CA ARG A 87 -0.93 16.57 24.96
C ARG A 87 -0.10 17.61 25.71
N PRO A 88 0.06 17.49 27.04
CA PRO A 88 0.92 18.37 27.81
C PRO A 88 2.35 18.38 27.28
N LYS A 89 3.04 19.53 27.32
CA LYS A 89 4.43 19.62 26.86
C LYS A 89 5.44 19.25 27.94
N THR A 90 5.05 19.38 29.20
CA THR A 90 5.94 19.15 30.35
C THR A 90 5.40 18.06 31.28
N LYS A 91 6.31 17.44 32.04
CA LYS A 91 5.96 16.39 32.99
C LYS A 91 5.14 16.95 34.15
N GLU A 92 5.43 18.18 34.54
CA GLU A 92 4.79 18.92 35.63
C GLU A 92 3.32 19.20 35.30
N GLU A 93 3.06 19.67 34.08
CA GLU A 93 1.69 19.89 33.58
C GLU A 93 0.90 18.59 33.52
N ALA A 94 1.52 17.50 33.04
CA ALA A 94 0.87 16.20 32.98
C ALA A 94 0.54 15.66 34.39
N LYS A 95 1.46 15.79 35.35
CA LYS A 95 1.24 15.38 36.74
C LYS A 95 0.15 16.21 37.42
N ALA A 96 0.17 17.54 37.24
CA ALA A 96 -0.83 18.42 37.80
C ALA A 96 -2.24 18.02 37.33
N PHE A 97 -2.39 17.70 36.04
CA PHE A 97 -3.65 17.19 35.50
C PHE A 97 -4.05 15.85 36.14
N LEU A 98 -3.12 14.89 36.25
CA LEU A 98 -3.40 13.60 36.88
C LEU A 98 -3.88 13.72 38.34
N GLU A 99 -3.28 14.63 39.12
CA GLU A 99 -3.73 14.89 40.50
C GLU A 99 -5.16 15.43 40.54
N THR A 100 -5.53 16.33 39.62
CA THR A 100 -6.92 16.81 39.52
C THR A 100 -7.89 15.68 39.15
N CYS A 101 -7.47 14.72 38.31
CA CYS A 101 -8.30 13.59 37.92
C CYS A 101 -8.53 12.59 39.06
N ARG A 102 -7.62 12.49 40.04
CA ARG A 102 -7.72 11.51 41.14
C ARG A 102 -8.96 11.70 42.02
N LEU A 103 -9.46 12.94 42.09
CA LEU A 103 -10.64 13.32 42.85
C LEU A 103 -11.88 13.54 41.97
N ALA A 104 -11.75 13.36 40.65
CA ALA A 104 -12.82 13.62 39.71
C ALA A 104 -13.71 12.40 39.50
N ASN A 105 -15.02 12.63 39.39
CA ASN A 105 -15.98 11.63 38.94
C ASN A 105 -16.12 11.73 37.42
N PHE A 106 -15.95 10.61 36.73
CA PHE A 106 -16.11 10.54 35.28
C PHE A 106 -17.47 9.93 34.94
N SER A 107 -18.11 10.47 33.91
CA SER A 107 -19.34 9.93 33.34
C SER A 107 -19.24 9.92 31.81
N ILE A 108 -20.00 9.04 31.17
CA ILE A 108 -20.04 8.98 29.71
C ILE A 108 -20.97 10.08 29.22
N GLU A 109 -20.43 11.04 28.48
CA GLU A 109 -21.22 12.14 27.91
C GLU A 109 -22.05 11.67 26.70
N SER A 110 -21.47 10.88 25.81
CA SER A 110 -22.17 10.37 24.63
C SER A 110 -21.61 9.05 24.13
N ILE A 111 -22.49 8.22 23.58
CA ILE A 111 -22.15 6.97 22.89
C ILE A 111 -22.69 7.05 21.47
N THR A 112 -21.82 6.93 20.48
CA THR A 112 -22.21 6.92 19.07
C THR A 112 -21.79 5.62 18.41
N THR A 113 -22.76 4.82 17.99
CA THR A 113 -22.54 3.60 17.22
C THR A 113 -22.73 3.89 15.74
N ARG A 114 -21.70 3.66 14.92
CA ARG A 114 -21.77 3.83 13.46
C ARG A 114 -21.47 2.51 12.75
N PRO A 115 -22.34 2.06 11.83
CA PRO A 115 -22.03 0.88 11.03
C PRO A 115 -20.84 1.17 10.11
N LEU A 116 -19.75 0.42 10.26
CA LEU A 116 -18.58 0.53 9.38
C LEU A 116 -18.70 -0.49 8.24
N LYS A 117 -18.47 -0.03 7.01
CA LYS A 117 -18.41 -0.89 5.82
C LYS A 117 -17.03 -0.83 5.20
N LYS A 118 -16.35 -1.99 5.15
CA LYS A 118 -15.07 -2.14 4.45
C LYS A 118 -15.29 -2.85 3.11
N SER A 119 -14.87 -2.22 2.03
CA SER A 119 -14.88 -2.83 0.69
C SER A 119 -13.55 -3.54 0.42
N PRO A 120 -13.55 -4.65 -0.34
CA PRO A 120 -12.31 -5.31 -0.74
C PRO A 120 -11.48 -4.40 -1.65
N ALA A 121 -10.17 -4.62 -1.66
CA ALA A 121 -9.25 -3.97 -2.58
C ALA A 121 -9.52 -4.39 -4.04
N ALA A 122 -9.04 -3.59 -4.98
CA ALA A 122 -9.05 -3.95 -6.39
C ALA A 122 -8.10 -5.13 -6.67
N PRO A 123 -8.30 -5.86 -7.79
CA PRO A 123 -7.35 -6.85 -8.29
C PRO A 123 -5.95 -6.28 -8.48
N PHE A 124 -4.95 -7.16 -8.52
CA PHE A 124 -3.56 -6.74 -8.61
C PHE A 124 -3.21 -6.10 -9.96
N THR A 125 -2.53 -4.98 -9.88
CA THR A 125 -1.67 -4.42 -10.94
C THR A 125 -0.22 -4.78 -10.65
N THR A 126 0.70 -4.45 -11.55
CA THR A 126 2.14 -4.62 -11.33
C THR A 126 2.61 -3.94 -10.03
N SER A 127 2.18 -2.69 -9.81
CA SER A 127 2.62 -1.89 -8.65
C SER A 127 2.04 -2.40 -7.34
N THR A 128 0.75 -2.74 -7.32
CA THR A 128 0.08 -3.24 -6.10
C THR A 128 0.56 -4.65 -5.73
N LEU A 129 0.86 -5.51 -6.72
CA LEU A 129 1.49 -6.80 -6.46
C LEU A 129 2.86 -6.64 -5.82
N GLN A 130 3.71 -5.76 -6.36
CA GLN A 130 5.05 -5.49 -5.82
C GLN A 130 4.98 -4.94 -4.38
N GLN A 131 4.06 -4.01 -4.11
CA GLN A 131 3.87 -3.44 -2.78
C GLN A 131 3.39 -4.49 -1.77
N GLU A 132 2.40 -5.31 -2.14
CA GLU A 132 1.89 -6.36 -1.24
C GLU A 132 2.91 -7.48 -1.03
N ALA A 133 3.68 -7.87 -2.05
CA ALA A 133 4.74 -8.86 -1.91
C ALA A 133 5.86 -8.36 -0.99
N ALA A 134 6.28 -7.10 -1.12
CA ALA A 134 7.25 -6.50 -0.21
C ALA A 134 6.71 -6.44 1.23
N ARG A 135 5.47 -5.99 1.42
CA ARG A 135 4.85 -5.80 2.74
C ARG A 135 4.58 -7.13 3.46
N LYS A 136 4.08 -8.15 2.74
CA LYS A 136 3.61 -9.41 3.35
C LYS A 136 4.64 -10.53 3.30
N LEU A 137 5.46 -10.57 2.25
CA LEU A 137 6.41 -11.66 2.02
C LEU A 137 7.87 -11.21 2.13
N GLY A 138 8.14 -9.91 2.29
CA GLY A 138 9.50 -9.37 2.37
C GLY A 138 10.26 -9.42 1.04
N TYR A 139 9.59 -9.66 -0.09
CA TYR A 139 10.25 -9.81 -1.38
C TYR A 139 10.68 -8.48 -1.96
N ALA A 140 11.91 -8.45 -2.49
CA ALA A 140 12.34 -7.36 -3.34
C ALA A 140 11.50 -7.30 -4.63
N VAL A 141 11.43 -6.13 -5.25
CA VAL A 141 10.71 -5.93 -6.52
C VAL A 141 11.23 -6.87 -7.62
N SER A 142 12.56 -7.03 -7.71
CA SER A 142 13.19 -7.92 -8.69
C SER A 142 12.80 -9.39 -8.50
N GLN A 143 12.80 -9.87 -7.25
CA GLN A 143 12.38 -11.23 -6.90
C GLN A 143 10.90 -11.45 -7.24
N THR A 144 10.03 -10.51 -6.87
CA THR A 144 8.59 -10.57 -7.18
C THR A 144 8.36 -10.69 -8.68
N MET A 145 9.05 -9.88 -9.48
CA MET A 145 8.89 -9.91 -10.94
C MET A 145 9.48 -11.16 -11.57
N MET A 146 10.57 -11.72 -11.03
CA MET A 146 11.12 -13.01 -11.49
C MET A 146 10.13 -14.16 -11.26
N ILE A 147 9.54 -14.23 -10.06
CA ILE A 147 8.56 -15.26 -9.73
C ILE A 147 7.31 -15.09 -10.59
N ALA A 148 6.79 -13.87 -10.71
CA ALA A 148 5.61 -13.59 -11.54
C ALA A 148 5.85 -13.93 -13.02
N GLN A 149 7.05 -13.68 -13.55
CA GLN A 149 7.43 -14.11 -14.90
C GLN A 149 7.32 -15.64 -15.05
N ARG A 150 7.89 -16.42 -14.12
CA ARG A 150 7.82 -17.90 -14.15
C ARG A 150 6.38 -18.41 -14.03
N LEU A 151 5.56 -17.79 -13.17
CA LEU A 151 4.15 -18.13 -13.02
C LEU A 151 3.36 -17.83 -14.29
N TYR A 152 3.67 -16.73 -14.98
CA TYR A 152 3.04 -16.40 -16.25
C TYR A 152 3.45 -17.38 -17.35
N GLU A 153 4.75 -17.67 -17.48
CA GLU A 153 5.29 -18.59 -18.49
C GLU A 153 4.81 -20.03 -18.30
N SER A 154 4.53 -20.44 -17.05
CA SER A 154 3.91 -21.73 -16.72
C SER A 154 2.38 -21.72 -16.77
N GLY A 155 1.76 -20.61 -17.22
CA GLY A 155 0.32 -20.49 -17.42
C GLY A 155 -0.50 -20.39 -16.13
N LYS A 156 0.11 -20.09 -14.98
CA LYS A 156 -0.56 -20.02 -13.67
C LYS A 156 -1.25 -18.69 -13.41
N ILE A 157 -0.73 -17.60 -13.97
CA ILE A 157 -1.30 -16.25 -13.83
C ILE A 157 -1.41 -15.54 -15.18
N THR A 158 -2.22 -14.48 -15.24
CA THR A 158 -2.24 -13.51 -16.35
C THR A 158 -0.97 -12.66 -16.40
N TYR A 159 -0.79 -11.92 -17.50
CA TYR A 159 0.41 -11.11 -17.73
C TYR A 159 0.67 -10.10 -16.60
N MET A 160 1.82 -10.21 -15.95
CA MET A 160 2.18 -9.50 -14.72
C MET A 160 2.63 -8.05 -14.92
N ARG A 161 2.76 -7.57 -16.16
CA ARG A 161 3.11 -6.17 -16.47
C ARG A 161 1.87 -5.44 -17.00
N THR A 162 0.95 -5.21 -16.08
CA THR A 162 -0.34 -4.55 -16.30
C THR A 162 -0.54 -3.40 -15.31
N ASP A 163 -1.18 -2.33 -15.76
CA ASP A 163 -1.72 -1.25 -14.94
C ASP A 163 -3.24 -1.34 -14.79
N SER A 164 -3.84 -2.39 -15.38
CA SER A 164 -5.28 -2.62 -15.37
C SER A 164 -5.73 -3.36 -14.13
N VAL A 165 -6.87 -2.93 -13.58
CA VAL A 165 -7.60 -3.64 -12.51
C VAL A 165 -8.81 -4.40 -13.05
N ASN A 166 -8.99 -4.40 -14.37
CA ASN A 166 -10.14 -5.02 -15.02
C ASN A 166 -10.08 -6.54 -14.91
N LEU A 167 -11.24 -7.18 -14.81
CA LEU A 167 -11.41 -8.63 -14.87
C LEU A 167 -12.39 -8.96 -15.99
N SER A 168 -12.04 -9.98 -16.77
CA SER A 168 -12.90 -10.58 -17.78
C SER A 168 -14.14 -11.21 -17.13
N ASP A 169 -15.20 -11.36 -17.90
CA ASP A 169 -16.43 -12.01 -17.42
C ASP A 169 -16.16 -13.45 -16.95
N TYR A 170 -15.31 -14.18 -17.69
CA TYR A 170 -14.83 -15.50 -17.30
C TYR A 170 -14.18 -15.50 -15.91
N ALA A 171 -13.29 -14.55 -15.63
CA ALA A 171 -12.61 -14.45 -14.34
C ALA A 171 -13.58 -14.08 -13.20
N ILE A 172 -14.54 -13.21 -13.47
CA ILE A 172 -15.56 -12.79 -12.51
C ILE A 172 -16.47 -13.96 -12.13
N GLU A 173 -16.93 -14.72 -13.11
CA GLU A 173 -17.78 -15.90 -12.90
C GLU A 173 -17.02 -17.02 -12.19
N GLY A 174 -15.79 -17.32 -12.63
CA GLY A 174 -14.91 -18.28 -11.98
C GLY A 174 -14.63 -17.91 -10.52
N SER A 175 -14.35 -16.62 -10.24
CA SER A 175 -14.15 -16.13 -8.87
C SER A 175 -15.42 -16.28 -8.03
N LYS A 176 -16.58 -15.93 -8.58
CA LYS A 176 -17.87 -16.06 -7.88
C LYS A 176 -18.16 -17.52 -7.52
N LYS A 177 -17.90 -18.45 -8.43
CA LYS A 177 -18.05 -19.89 -8.21
C LYS A 177 -17.10 -20.38 -7.11
N ALA A 178 -15.80 -20.12 -7.25
CA ALA A 178 -14.79 -20.53 -6.26
C ALA A 178 -15.10 -19.98 -4.85
N ILE A 179 -15.50 -18.70 -4.73
CA ILE A 179 -15.87 -18.11 -3.43
C ILE A 179 -17.14 -18.77 -2.87
N THR A 180 -18.13 -19.06 -3.72
CA THR A 180 -19.37 -19.73 -3.29
C THR A 180 -19.08 -21.13 -2.77
N ASP A 181 -18.20 -21.87 -3.43
CA ASP A 181 -17.85 -23.25 -3.08
C ASP A 181 -17.02 -23.31 -1.79
N ILE A 182 -16.11 -22.35 -1.57
CA ILE A 182 -15.20 -22.33 -0.40
C ILE A 182 -15.85 -21.69 0.84
N MET A 183 -16.58 -20.59 0.65
CA MET A 183 -17.05 -19.73 1.76
C MET A 183 -18.58 -19.64 1.87
N GLY A 184 -19.32 -20.01 0.82
CA GLY A 184 -20.78 -19.90 0.76
C GLY A 184 -21.29 -18.65 0.04
N LYS A 185 -22.56 -18.71 -0.37
CA LYS A 185 -23.22 -17.69 -1.23
C LYS A 185 -23.22 -16.28 -0.62
N GLN A 186 -23.27 -16.16 0.71
CA GLN A 186 -23.29 -14.88 1.42
C GLN A 186 -22.00 -14.07 1.27
N TYR A 187 -20.87 -14.71 0.93
CA TYR A 187 -19.59 -14.04 0.70
C TYR A 187 -19.34 -13.73 -0.79
N ALA A 188 -20.15 -14.30 -1.69
CA ALA A 188 -20.00 -14.14 -3.13
C ALA A 188 -20.72 -12.87 -3.63
N LYS A 189 -19.98 -11.76 -3.74
CA LYS A 189 -20.47 -10.52 -4.37
C LYS A 189 -19.60 -10.09 -5.55
N THR A 190 -20.18 -10.14 -6.75
CA THR A 190 -19.56 -9.67 -7.98
C THR A 190 -19.30 -8.16 -7.94
N ARG A 191 -18.11 -7.76 -8.38
CA ARG A 191 -17.67 -6.36 -8.50
C ARG A 191 -16.87 -6.21 -9.78
N ARG A 192 -17.04 -5.08 -10.47
CA ARG A 192 -16.20 -4.66 -11.59
C ARG A 192 -15.37 -3.47 -11.14
N PHE A 193 -14.07 -3.53 -11.41
CA PHE A 193 -13.14 -2.44 -11.15
C PHE A 193 -12.70 -1.87 -12.51
N ALA A 194 -12.67 -0.55 -12.62
CA ALA A 194 -12.30 0.14 -13.85
C ALA A 194 -10.99 0.91 -13.65
N THR A 195 -10.09 0.76 -14.62
CA THR A 195 -8.83 1.49 -14.69
C THR A 195 -9.13 2.95 -15.07
N LYS A 196 -8.61 3.90 -14.31
CA LYS A 196 -8.84 5.35 -14.56
C LYS A 196 -7.65 6.08 -15.19
N THR A 197 -6.57 5.35 -15.49
CA THR A 197 -5.30 5.93 -15.92
C THR A 197 -5.33 6.27 -17.41
N LYS A 198 -5.09 7.54 -17.77
CA LYS A 198 -4.96 7.99 -19.17
C LYS A 198 -3.73 7.33 -19.82
N GLY A 199 -3.94 6.55 -20.88
CA GLY A 199 -2.87 5.88 -21.64
C GLY A 199 -2.55 4.45 -21.17
N ALA A 200 -3.37 3.87 -20.29
CA ALA A 200 -3.31 2.45 -20.00
C ALA A 200 -3.43 1.66 -21.30
N GLN A 201 -2.59 0.64 -21.47
CA GLN A 201 -2.81 -0.35 -22.52
C GLN A 201 -4.00 -1.20 -22.07
N GLU A 202 -5.22 -0.71 -22.31
CA GLU A 202 -6.50 -1.34 -21.90
C GLU A 202 -6.71 -2.76 -22.45
N ALA A 203 -5.77 -3.28 -23.24
CA ALA A 203 -5.76 -4.64 -23.77
C ALA A 203 -5.40 -5.72 -22.72
N HIS A 204 -5.02 -5.33 -21.49
CA HIS A 204 -4.62 -6.29 -20.46
C HIS A 204 -5.59 -6.34 -19.28
N GLU A 205 -5.78 -7.55 -18.77
CA GLU A 205 -6.49 -7.84 -17.54
C GLU A 205 -5.60 -7.57 -16.31
N ALA A 206 -6.20 -7.54 -15.13
CA ALA A 206 -5.46 -7.56 -13.87
C ALA A 206 -4.63 -8.84 -13.70
N ILE A 207 -3.64 -8.81 -12.81
CA ILE A 207 -2.87 -9.97 -12.39
C ILE A 207 -3.77 -10.85 -11.52
N ARG A 208 -4.05 -12.06 -12.01
CA ARG A 208 -4.91 -13.05 -11.36
C ARG A 208 -4.49 -14.47 -11.72
N PRO A 209 -4.94 -15.50 -10.97
CA PRO A 209 -4.85 -16.88 -11.44
C PRO A 209 -5.53 -17.05 -12.80
N THR A 210 -4.95 -17.89 -13.66
CA THR A 210 -5.56 -18.27 -14.93
C THR A 210 -6.88 -19.02 -14.70
N TYR A 211 -6.87 -19.92 -13.71
CA TYR A 211 -7.99 -20.74 -13.27
C TYR A 211 -8.25 -20.50 -11.79
N MET A 212 -9.47 -20.09 -11.43
CA MET A 212 -9.84 -19.69 -10.07
C MET A 212 -10.12 -20.88 -9.15
N GLU A 213 -10.39 -22.05 -9.72
CA GLU A 213 -10.58 -23.31 -8.99
C GLU A 213 -9.28 -23.87 -8.37
N ASN A 214 -8.12 -23.47 -8.89
CA ASN A 214 -6.82 -23.98 -8.41
C ASN A 214 -6.42 -23.26 -7.11
N GLN A 215 -6.68 -23.89 -5.97
CA GLN A 215 -6.34 -23.35 -4.66
C GLN A 215 -4.86 -23.46 -4.31
N SER A 216 -4.16 -24.42 -4.91
CA SER A 216 -2.74 -24.68 -4.71
C SER A 216 -2.03 -24.86 -6.05
N ILE A 217 -0.72 -24.62 -6.04
CA ILE A 217 0.18 -24.95 -7.13
C ILE A 217 1.35 -25.72 -6.54
N ASP A 218 1.89 -26.67 -7.30
CA ASP A 218 3.13 -27.35 -6.94
C ASP A 218 4.30 -26.39 -7.16
N GLY A 219 5.19 -26.26 -6.17
CA GLY A 219 6.33 -25.34 -6.22
C GLY A 219 7.11 -25.27 -4.92
#